data_AF-A0A7S2D7D5-F1
#
_entry.id   AF-A0A7S2D7D5-F1
#
_cell.length_a   1.000
_cell.length_b   1.000
_cell.length_c   1.000
_cell.angle_alpha   90.00
_cell.angle_beta   90.00
_cell.angle_gamma   90.00
#
_symmetry.space_group_name_H-M   'P 1'
#
loop_
_entity.id
_entity.type
_entity.pdbx_description
1 polymer ?
#
loop_
_entity_poly.entity_id
_entity_poly.type
_entity_poly.pdbx_seq_one_letter_code
_entity_poly.pdbx_strand_id
1 'polypeptide(L)'
;ALRELQGLPVYVVVRLCTDDDEVVKFWNDIDNEVELALDVLDDFVGEAEEVNEFLPWLTYGIQLHRAREFGVSNKLFDLLDERPFSMDEMFDFVKLILGPIHGIDDPSIDWDTFETALKQRLKSEPMVWNPIKRRVTPWIDIRSLRRSYVRRGVGTSCTGLCSLS
;
A
#
# COMPACT_ATOMS: atom_id res chain seq x y z
N ALA A 1 12.80 24.46 -13.34
CA ALA A 1 12.13 23.27 -13.89
C ALA A 1 11.11 22.68 -12.92
N LEU A 2 11.42 21.69 -12.05
CA LEU A 2 10.39 21.04 -11.20
C LEU A 2 9.65 22.00 -10.24
N ARG A 3 10.37 22.99 -9.69
CA ARG A 3 9.74 24.03 -8.85
C ARG A 3 8.67 24.85 -9.58
N GLU A 4 8.72 24.94 -10.91
CA GLU A 4 7.70 25.66 -11.69
C GLU A 4 6.38 24.87 -11.78
N LEU A 5 6.41 23.58 -11.45
CA LEU A 5 5.21 22.75 -11.34
C LEU A 5 4.54 22.87 -9.97
N GLN A 6 5.23 23.45 -8.97
CA GLN A 6 4.65 23.67 -7.64
C GLN A 6 3.42 24.57 -7.74
N GLY A 7 2.30 24.12 -7.15
CA GLY A 7 1.01 24.82 -7.17
C GLY A 7 0.14 24.55 -8.39
N LEU A 8 0.61 23.77 -9.37
CA LEU A 8 -0.24 23.24 -10.44
C LEU A 8 -0.88 21.91 -10.01
N PRO A 9 -2.09 21.57 -10.50
CA PRO A 9 -2.76 20.30 -10.20
C PRO A 9 -2.14 19.17 -11.04
N VAL A 10 -0.84 18.95 -10.91
CA VAL A 10 -0.08 17.93 -11.64
C VAL A 10 0.51 16.94 -10.65
N TYR A 11 0.55 15.67 -11.07
CA TYR A 11 1.21 14.59 -10.37
C TYR A 11 2.37 14.13 -11.26
N VAL A 12 3.57 14.08 -10.70
CA VAL A 12 4.80 13.76 -11.45
C VAL A 12 5.29 12.41 -11.00
N VAL A 13 5.50 11.49 -11.95
CA VAL A 13 6.14 10.20 -11.67
C VAL A 13 7.52 10.21 -12.31
N VAL A 14 8.55 9.95 -11.51
CA VAL A 14 9.92 9.78 -11.98
C VAL A 14 10.25 8.30 -11.92
N ARG A 15 10.26 7.65 -13.09
CA ARG A 15 10.69 6.27 -13.22
C ARG A 15 12.20 6.22 -13.40
N LEU A 16 12.89 5.64 -12.44
CA LEU A 16 14.32 5.38 -12.53
C LEU A 16 14.55 4.15 -13.41
N CYS A 17 15.51 4.28 -14.32
CA CYS A 17 15.94 3.19 -15.21
C CYS A 17 17.44 2.90 -15.02
N THR A 18 17.95 3.15 -13.83
CA THR A 18 19.37 3.07 -13.47
C THR A 18 19.49 2.40 -12.10
N ASP A 19 20.54 1.62 -11.93
CA ASP A 19 20.96 0.98 -10.68
C ASP A 19 22.04 1.81 -9.95
N ASP A 20 22.10 3.11 -10.25
CA ASP A 20 23.09 4.01 -9.66
C ASP A 20 22.51 4.60 -8.37
N ASP A 21 23.00 4.11 -7.23
CA ASP A 21 22.58 4.52 -5.88
C ASP A 21 22.65 6.05 -5.68
N GLU A 22 23.59 6.74 -6.33
CA GLU A 22 23.70 8.21 -6.21
C GLU A 22 22.54 8.90 -6.92
N VAL A 23 22.08 8.36 -8.05
CA VAL A 23 20.92 8.88 -8.79
C VAL A 23 19.63 8.61 -8.05
N VAL A 24 19.44 7.41 -7.52
CA VAL A 24 18.26 7.05 -6.71
C VAL A 24 18.15 7.98 -5.51
N LYS A 25 19.25 8.13 -4.76
CA LYS A 25 19.29 9.02 -3.61
C LYS A 25 18.98 10.47 -3.98
N PHE A 26 19.55 10.98 -5.07
CA PHE A 26 19.29 12.36 -5.51
C PHE A 26 17.81 12.64 -5.76
N TRP A 27 17.08 11.71 -6.40
CA TRP A 27 15.65 11.88 -6.66
C TRP A 27 14.80 11.74 -5.40
N ASN A 28 15.15 10.79 -4.52
CA ASN A 28 14.48 10.63 -3.23
C ASN A 28 14.68 11.87 -2.34
N ASP A 29 15.88 12.47 -2.33
CA ASP A 29 16.13 13.71 -1.59
C ASP A 29 15.26 14.87 -2.14
N ILE A 30 15.08 14.96 -3.47
CA ILE A 30 14.19 15.96 -4.08
C ILE A 30 12.73 15.74 -3.69
N ASP A 31 12.25 14.50 -3.70
CA ASP A 31 10.88 14.15 -3.31
C ASP A 31 10.60 14.58 -1.86
N ASN A 32 11.55 14.33 -0.97
CA ASN A 32 11.46 14.74 0.43
C ASN A 32 11.51 16.28 0.64
N GLU A 33 12.20 17.02 -0.24
CA GLU A 33 12.37 18.47 -0.11
C GLU A 33 11.25 19.29 -0.75
N VAL A 34 10.60 18.78 -1.78
CA VAL A 34 9.65 19.55 -2.60
C VAL A 34 8.23 19.21 -2.17
N GLU A 35 7.42 20.22 -1.80
CA GLU A 35 5.97 20.06 -1.58
C GLU A 35 5.16 19.78 -2.88
N LEU A 36 5.76 19.09 -3.85
CA LEU A 36 5.13 18.66 -5.09
C LEU A 36 4.58 17.25 -4.89
N ALA A 37 3.47 16.91 -5.56
CA ALA A 37 3.05 15.53 -5.65
C ALA A 37 3.96 14.78 -6.64
N LEU A 38 5.06 14.24 -6.12
CA LEU A 38 6.08 13.48 -6.83
C LEU A 38 6.08 12.04 -6.29
N ASP A 39 6.27 11.06 -7.17
CA ASP A 39 6.43 9.64 -6.84
C ASP A 39 7.66 9.14 -7.60
N VAL A 40 8.68 8.70 -6.88
CA VAL A 40 9.94 8.20 -7.44
C VAL A 40 9.88 6.68 -7.36
N LEU A 41 9.88 6.04 -8.53
CA LEU A 41 9.77 4.59 -8.64
C LEU A 41 11.07 4.00 -9.17
N ASP A 42 11.58 2.99 -8.46
CA ASP A 42 12.71 2.19 -8.91
C ASP A 42 12.24 0.86 -9.57
N ASP A 43 13.03 -0.20 -9.45
CA ASP A 43 12.72 -1.48 -10.06
C ASP A 43 11.56 -2.21 -9.36
N PHE A 44 10.83 -3.00 -10.14
CA PHE A 44 9.64 -3.72 -9.68
C PHE A 44 9.87 -4.61 -8.44
N VAL A 45 11.06 -5.20 -8.28
CA VAL A 45 11.36 -6.08 -7.15
C VAL A 45 11.72 -5.26 -5.92
N GLY A 46 12.57 -4.23 -6.05
CA GLY A 46 12.90 -3.30 -4.96
C GLY A 46 11.66 -2.66 -4.35
N GLU A 47 10.80 -2.09 -5.19
CA GLU A 47 9.50 -1.52 -4.79
C GLU A 47 8.63 -2.52 -4.03
N ALA A 48 8.61 -3.77 -4.49
CA ALA A 48 7.84 -4.80 -3.81
C ALA A 48 8.39 -5.15 -2.43
N GLU A 49 9.70 -5.03 -2.22
CA GLU A 49 10.36 -5.28 -0.93
C GLU A 49 9.97 -4.20 0.08
N GLU A 50 10.04 -2.93 -0.33
CA GLU A 50 9.61 -1.77 0.48
C GLU A 50 8.13 -1.85 0.84
N VAL A 51 7.26 -2.11 -0.14
CA VAL A 51 5.81 -2.26 0.12
C VAL A 51 5.53 -3.47 1.04
N ASN A 52 6.28 -4.56 0.90
CA ASN A 52 6.11 -5.73 1.76
C ASN A 52 6.58 -5.50 3.20
N GLU A 53 7.48 -4.55 3.45
CA GLU A 53 7.87 -4.15 4.81
C GLU A 53 6.67 -3.59 5.60
N PHE A 54 5.88 -2.73 4.97
CA PHE A 54 4.74 -2.07 5.61
C PHE A 54 3.42 -2.83 5.46
N LEU A 55 3.21 -3.47 4.31
CA LEU A 55 1.98 -4.16 3.93
C LEU A 55 2.25 -5.62 3.53
N PRO A 56 2.75 -6.48 4.46
CA PRO A 56 3.12 -7.88 4.16
C PRO A 56 1.94 -8.79 3.77
N TRP A 57 0.73 -8.24 3.77
CA TRP A 57 -0.50 -8.87 3.32
C TRP A 57 -0.82 -8.58 1.85
N LEU A 58 -0.23 -7.54 1.25
CA LEU A 58 -0.43 -7.18 -0.14
C LEU A 58 0.57 -7.93 -1.02
N THR A 59 0.11 -8.53 -2.10
CA THR A 59 1.00 -8.95 -3.19
C THR A 59 1.17 -7.79 -4.15
N TYR A 60 2.33 -7.12 -4.09
CA TYR A 60 2.71 -6.09 -5.05
C TYR A 60 2.97 -6.72 -6.43
N GLY A 61 1.90 -6.82 -7.22
CA GLY A 61 1.92 -7.40 -8.57
C GLY A 61 2.36 -6.38 -9.62
N ILE A 62 2.84 -6.86 -10.77
CA ILE A 62 3.31 -6.00 -11.87
C ILE A 62 2.25 -5.00 -12.34
N GLN A 63 0.97 -5.34 -12.24
CA GLN A 63 -0.12 -4.44 -12.63
C GLN A 63 -0.23 -3.23 -11.70
N LEU A 64 0.05 -3.40 -10.40
CA LEU A 64 0.06 -2.31 -9.43
C LEU A 64 1.26 -1.38 -9.68
N HIS A 65 2.43 -1.97 -9.92
CA HIS A 65 3.64 -1.23 -10.28
C HIS A 65 3.44 -0.41 -11.57
N ARG A 66 2.89 -1.04 -12.63
CA ARG A 66 2.56 -0.31 -13.87
C ARG A 66 1.54 0.80 -13.63
N ALA A 67 0.54 0.58 -12.77
CA ALA A 67 -0.43 1.63 -12.43
C ALA A 67 0.24 2.85 -11.78
N ARG A 68 1.21 2.64 -10.86
CA ARG A 68 2.02 3.73 -10.30
C ARG A 68 2.85 4.42 -11.39
N GLU A 69 3.56 3.66 -12.23
CA GLU A 69 4.33 4.22 -13.36
C GLU A 69 3.47 5.05 -14.33
N PHE A 70 2.19 4.71 -14.50
CA PHE A 70 1.24 5.45 -15.34
C PHE A 70 0.67 6.71 -14.67
N GLY A 71 1.03 7.01 -13.42
CA GLY A 71 0.59 8.20 -12.70
C GLY A 71 -0.81 8.10 -12.13
N VAL A 72 -1.22 6.92 -11.64
CA VAL A 72 -2.45 6.81 -10.86
C VAL A 72 -2.32 7.62 -9.57
N SER A 73 -2.89 8.82 -9.58
CA SER A 73 -2.88 9.73 -8.44
C SER A 73 -3.98 9.37 -7.45
N ASN A 74 -3.69 8.48 -6.51
CA ASN A 74 -4.53 8.23 -5.34
C ASN A 74 -3.64 8.11 -4.12
N LYS A 75 -3.98 8.83 -3.05
CA LYS A 75 -3.13 8.97 -1.86
C LYS A 75 -2.74 7.63 -1.22
N LEU A 76 -3.55 6.58 -1.37
CA LEU A 76 -3.21 5.26 -0.83
C LEU A 76 -2.05 4.61 -1.57
N PHE A 77 -1.84 4.92 -2.86
CA PHE A 77 -0.66 4.42 -3.59
C PHE A 77 0.62 5.06 -3.07
N ASP A 78 0.61 6.38 -2.82
CA ASP A 78 1.73 7.12 -2.22
C ASP A 78 2.07 6.68 -0.79
N LEU A 79 1.27 5.81 -0.16
CA LEU A 79 1.47 5.37 1.22
C LEU A 79 1.94 3.91 1.31
N LEU A 80 2.06 3.20 0.19
CA LEU A 80 2.31 1.75 0.15
C LEU A 80 3.65 1.35 0.76
N ASP A 81 4.67 2.16 0.50
CA ASP A 81 6.08 2.04 0.86
C ASP A 81 6.49 3.03 1.96
N GLU A 82 5.55 3.79 2.52
CA GLU A 82 5.83 4.79 3.56
C GLU A 82 5.52 4.28 4.97
N ARG A 83 4.38 3.63 5.14
CA ARG A 83 3.90 3.18 6.47
C ARG A 83 2.81 2.12 6.40
N PRO A 84 2.52 1.42 7.52
CA PRO A 84 1.36 0.56 7.58
C PRO A 84 0.06 1.36 7.44
N PHE A 85 -0.91 0.78 6.75
CA PHE A 85 -2.26 1.35 6.65
C PHE A 85 -3.03 1.19 7.95
N SER A 86 -3.88 2.17 8.23
CA SER A 86 -4.97 2.04 9.21
C SER A 86 -6.03 1.02 8.73
N MET A 87 -6.99 0.70 9.60
CA MET A 87 -8.09 -0.22 9.26
C MET A 87 -8.90 0.30 8.05
N ASP A 88 -9.21 1.60 8.06
CA ASP A 88 -10.04 2.24 7.04
C ASP A 88 -9.30 2.36 5.71
N GLU A 89 -8.03 2.76 5.76
CA GLU A 89 -7.15 2.83 4.58
C GLU A 89 -6.96 1.46 3.94
N MET A 90 -6.78 0.41 4.77
CA MET A 90 -6.74 -0.96 4.28
C MET A 90 -8.06 -1.34 3.59
N PHE A 91 -9.20 -1.04 4.22
CA PHE A 91 -10.49 -1.39 3.66
C PHE A 91 -10.76 -0.67 2.33
N ASP A 92 -10.42 0.60 2.25
CA ASP A 92 -10.55 1.39 1.03
C ASP A 92 -9.58 0.93 -0.06
N PHE A 93 -8.34 0.57 0.31
CA PHE A 93 -7.38 0.02 -0.64
C PHE A 93 -7.87 -1.32 -1.21
N VAL A 94 -8.43 -2.20 -0.37
CA VAL A 94 -9.01 -3.48 -0.82
C VAL A 94 -10.13 -3.26 -1.83
N LYS A 95 -11.02 -2.28 -1.61
CA LYS A 95 -12.06 -1.91 -2.59
C LYS A 95 -11.46 -1.31 -3.86
N LEU A 96 -10.37 -0.57 -3.74
CA LEU A 96 -9.69 0.06 -4.87
C LEU A 96 -9.10 -1.00 -5.82
N ILE A 97 -8.44 -2.02 -5.27
CA ILE A 97 -7.79 -3.06 -6.09
C ILE A 97 -8.75 -4.18 -6.54
N LEU A 98 -9.76 -4.53 -5.73
CA LEU A 98 -10.70 -5.62 -6.06
C LEU A 98 -12.05 -5.12 -6.58
N GLY A 99 -12.26 -3.81 -6.64
CA GLY A 99 -13.57 -3.21 -6.89
C GLY A 99 -14.52 -3.32 -5.69
N PRO A 100 -15.75 -2.79 -5.82
CA PRO A 100 -16.74 -2.81 -4.76
C PRO A 100 -17.06 -4.23 -4.31
N ILE A 101 -17.03 -4.49 -3.00
CA ILE A 101 -17.48 -5.75 -2.43
C ILE A 101 -18.80 -5.49 -1.71
N HIS A 102 -19.89 -5.99 -2.29
CA HIS A 102 -21.23 -5.79 -1.74
C HIS A 102 -21.45 -6.60 -0.45
N GLY A 103 -22.22 -6.03 0.49
CA GLY A 103 -22.59 -6.71 1.72
C GLY A 103 -21.46 -6.84 2.74
N ILE A 104 -20.44 -5.99 2.64
CA ILE A 104 -19.38 -5.88 3.63
C ILE A 104 -19.63 -4.62 4.46
N ASP A 105 -19.81 -4.82 5.76
CA ASP A 105 -19.74 -3.76 6.76
C ASP A 105 -18.28 -3.43 7.10
N ASP A 106 -18.06 -2.30 7.76
CA ASP A 106 -16.74 -1.89 8.24
C ASP A 106 -16.02 -3.05 8.98
N PRO A 107 -14.79 -3.43 8.57
CA PRO A 107 -14.06 -4.55 9.17
C PRO A 107 -13.75 -4.35 10.67
N SER A 108 -13.83 -3.12 11.18
CA SER A 108 -13.72 -2.83 12.61
C SER A 108 -14.93 -3.31 13.42
N ILE A 109 -16.09 -3.48 12.78
CA ILE A 109 -17.34 -3.95 13.40
C ILE A 109 -17.40 -5.49 13.37
N ASP A 110 -17.19 -6.08 12.20
CA ASP A 110 -17.23 -7.53 12.00
C ASP A 110 -16.15 -8.02 11.03
N TRP A 111 -14.98 -8.32 11.60
CA TRP A 111 -13.85 -8.85 10.85
C TRP A 111 -14.14 -10.21 10.21
N ASP A 112 -14.88 -11.09 10.87
CA ASP A 112 -15.06 -12.47 10.40
C ASP A 112 -15.99 -12.50 9.17
N THR A 113 -17.01 -11.64 9.13
CA THR A 113 -17.84 -11.41 7.94
C THR A 113 -17.02 -10.78 6.81
N PHE A 114 -16.24 -9.73 7.10
CA PHE A 114 -15.32 -9.12 6.13
C PHE A 114 -14.35 -10.15 5.54
N GLU A 115 -13.67 -10.94 6.38
CA GLU A 115 -12.69 -11.93 5.96
C GLU A 115 -13.33 -13.02 5.09
N THR A 116 -14.55 -13.44 5.42
CA THR A 116 -15.31 -14.43 4.64
C THR A 116 -15.66 -13.90 3.26
N ALA A 117 -16.19 -12.67 3.18
CA ALA A 117 -16.52 -12.03 1.92
C ALA A 117 -15.28 -11.76 1.07
N LEU A 118 -14.18 -11.32 1.68
CA LEU A 118 -12.90 -11.10 1.00
C LEU A 118 -12.32 -12.41 0.43
N LYS A 119 -12.37 -13.51 1.21
CA LYS A 119 -11.98 -14.85 0.72
C LYS A 119 -12.83 -15.27 -0.49
N GLN A 120 -14.13 -14.98 -0.48
CA GLN A 120 -15.00 -15.29 -1.60
C GLN A 120 -14.66 -14.45 -2.83
N ARG A 121 -14.43 -13.15 -2.66
CA ARG A 121 -14.01 -12.24 -3.75
C ARG A 121 -12.71 -12.69 -4.39
N LEU A 122 -11.69 -13.03 -3.59
CA LEU A 122 -10.39 -13.48 -4.10
C LEU A 122 -10.44 -14.78 -4.91
N LYS A 123 -11.45 -15.65 -4.72
CA LYS A 123 -11.62 -16.86 -5.54
C LYS A 123 -11.98 -16.55 -6.99
N SER A 124 -12.57 -15.38 -7.25
CA SER A 124 -12.94 -14.93 -8.60
C SER A 124 -11.84 -14.13 -9.29
N GLU A 125 -10.75 -13.82 -8.59
CA GLU A 125 -9.65 -13.02 -9.11
C GLU A 125 -8.51 -13.88 -9.63
N PRO A 126 -7.85 -13.49 -10.74
CA PRO A 126 -6.65 -14.17 -11.17
C PRO A 126 -5.55 -14.01 -10.11
N MET A 127 -4.75 -15.06 -9.93
CA MET A 127 -3.55 -14.98 -9.12
C MET A 127 -2.50 -14.12 -9.81
N VAL A 128 -1.67 -13.43 -9.01
CA VAL A 128 -0.62 -12.55 -9.48
C VAL A 128 0.75 -13.07 -9.07
N TRP A 129 1.76 -12.79 -9.89
CA TRP A 129 3.14 -13.08 -9.53
C TRP A 129 3.55 -12.25 -8.32
N ASN A 130 3.99 -12.92 -7.26
CA ASN A 130 4.53 -12.29 -6.06
C ASN A 130 6.06 -12.29 -6.13
N PRO A 131 6.72 -11.13 -6.31
CA PRO A 131 8.17 -11.06 -6.44
C PRO A 131 8.91 -11.50 -5.17
N ILE A 132 8.33 -11.22 -3.99
CA ILE A 132 8.90 -11.59 -2.68
C ILE A 132 8.88 -13.11 -2.46
N LYS A 133 7.74 -13.75 -2.73
CA LYS A 133 7.56 -15.20 -2.57
C LYS A 133 8.04 -16.00 -3.79
N ARG A 134 8.40 -15.34 -4.89
CA ARG A 134 8.81 -15.91 -6.18
C ARG A 134 7.86 -16.99 -6.70
N ARG A 135 6.55 -16.73 -6.60
CA ARG A 135 5.48 -17.62 -7.07
C ARG A 135 4.18 -16.84 -7.27
N VAL A 136 3.22 -17.44 -7.99
CA VAL A 136 1.88 -16.86 -8.09
C VAL A 136 1.12 -17.01 -6.77
N THR A 137 0.50 -15.93 -6.30
CA THR A 137 -0.33 -15.89 -5.09
C THR A 137 -1.59 -15.04 -5.32
N PRO A 138 -2.61 -15.13 -4.45
CA PRO A 138 -3.69 -14.15 -4.47
C PRO A 138 -3.16 -12.73 -4.23
N TRP A 139 -3.92 -11.72 -4.66
CA TRP A 139 -3.65 -10.31 -4.40
C TRP A 139 -3.46 -9.98 -2.91
N ILE A 140 -4.23 -10.65 -2.05
CA ILE A 140 -4.19 -10.42 -0.60
C ILE A 140 -3.93 -11.75 0.12
N ASP A 141 -2.89 -11.77 0.95
CA ASP A 141 -2.64 -12.84 1.91
C ASP A 141 -3.49 -12.63 3.16
N ILE A 142 -4.65 -13.30 3.20
CA ILE A 142 -5.61 -13.20 4.30
C ILE A 142 -4.99 -13.50 5.66
N ARG A 143 -4.02 -14.42 5.74
CA ARG A 143 -3.39 -14.78 7.02
C ARG A 143 -2.48 -13.65 7.52
N SER A 144 -1.72 -13.03 6.62
CA SER A 144 -0.94 -11.84 6.95
C SER A 144 -1.85 -10.65 7.27
N LEU A 145 -2.93 -10.45 6.50
CA LEU A 145 -3.90 -9.38 6.73
C LEU A 145 -4.49 -9.46 8.14
N ARG A 146 -5.02 -10.62 8.53
CA ARG A 146 -5.56 -10.82 9.88
C ARG A 146 -4.52 -10.57 10.96
N ARG A 147 -3.26 -10.97 10.76
CA ARG A 147 -2.19 -10.73 11.74
C ARG A 147 -1.86 -9.23 11.90
N SER A 148 -1.94 -8.46 10.82
CA SER A 148 -1.68 -7.01 10.85
C SER A 148 -2.76 -6.22 11.59
N TYR A 149 -4.02 -6.65 11.48
CA TYR A 149 -5.16 -5.83 11.94
C TYR A 149 -5.91 -6.41 13.15
N VAL A 150 -5.93 -7.74 13.30
CA VAL A 150 -6.58 -8.41 14.42
C VAL A 150 -5.52 -8.85 15.41
N ARG A 151 -5.38 -8.08 16.51
CA ARG A 151 -4.56 -8.52 17.64
C ARG A 151 -5.13 -9.84 18.18
N ARG A 152 -4.27 -10.85 18.34
CA ARG A 152 -4.62 -12.02 19.16
C ARG A 152 -4.94 -11.49 20.55
N GLY A 153 -6.17 -11.69 21.02
CA GLY A 153 -6.65 -11.19 22.30
C GLY A 153 -5.67 -11.53 23.43
N VAL A 154 -5.03 -10.51 23.97
CA VAL A 154 -4.56 -10.47 25.36
C VAL A 154 -5.47 -9.44 26.02
N GLY A 155 -6.15 -9.87 27.09
CA GLY A 155 -7.17 -9.09 27.77
C GLY A 155 -6.71 -7.71 28.21
N THR A 156 -7.67 -6.78 28.19
CA THR A 156 -7.83 -5.64 29.10
C THR A 156 -6.58 -5.05 29.73
N SER A 157 -6.18 -3.85 29.26
CA SER A 157 -5.95 -2.73 30.18
C SER A 157 -5.97 -1.41 29.42
N CYS A 158 -6.75 -0.48 29.96
CA CYS A 158 -6.99 0.87 29.48
C CYS A 158 -5.71 1.70 29.39
N THR A 159 -5.49 2.41 28.28
CA THR A 159 -4.57 3.55 28.24
C THR A 159 -5.32 4.80 28.68
N GLY A 160 -5.33 5.06 29.99
CA GLY A 160 -5.49 6.40 30.52
C GLY A 160 -4.15 7.12 30.42
N LEU A 161 -3.96 7.92 29.37
CA LEU A 161 -2.88 8.91 29.31
C LEU A 161 -3.30 10.09 30.18
N CYS A 162 -2.85 10.08 31.44
CA CYS A 162 -2.86 11.24 32.31
C CYS A 162 -1.43 11.83 32.35
N SER A 163 -1.36 13.14 32.13
CA SER A 163 -0.33 14.11 32.55
C SER A 163 1.12 13.94 32.07
N LEU A 164 1.49 14.78 31.09
CA LEU A 164 2.69 15.61 31.17
C LEU A 164 2.34 17.03 30.67
N SER A 165 1.92 17.89 31.60
CA SER A 165 2.11 19.34 31.66
C SER A 165 1.70 19.81 33.06
#